data_AF-A0A7C4K912-F1
#
_entry.id   AF-A0A7C4K912-F1
#
_cell.length_a   1.000
_cell.length_b   1.000
_cell.length_c   1.000
_cell.angle_alpha   90.00
_cell.angle_beta   90.00
_cell.angle_gamma   90.00
#
_symmetry.space_group_name_H-M   'P 1'
#
loop_
_entity.id
_entity.type
_entity.pdbx_description
1 polymer ?
#
loop_
_entity_poly.entity_id
_entity_poly.type
_entity_poly.pdbx_seq_one_letter_code
_entity_poly.pdbx_strand_id
1 'polypeptide(L)'
;MKHNSLLMLFLTGILLSACVGATTKPEDYTTPSPAAVQQVSPGATQLITATMEQIEPEATATLPATEPPTPTAILPLTAPTQAILVTPAREALVIDHRSIELFDRIPEEYIQAAAGLRLLFRHASVGYNINEGLDCLMNKTQPRPYFCDAGIAPDQIVYDSKYNRSNWVFEFHAPPPGINPGWWDKLTLFVERVVNPQPGEEYDVYGFKFGYVDGIQGSAIDDEFFLTQPGGTYPNISALEELEARYPDKIFVYWTMGLARIVGTPDSQSFNQQMRQYALEHGKVLMDIADIESHTPDGDACFLSADMELEVICPDYTTEKEGGHLNALGSLRMAKAMWVLMARLAGWDGR
;
A
#
# COMPACT_ATOMS: atom_id res chain seq x y z
N MET A 1 3.48 -61.81 7.44
CA MET A 1 4.67 -61.30 8.16
C MET A 1 4.89 -59.86 7.73
N LYS A 2 5.15 -59.00 8.72
CA LYS A 2 5.09 -57.53 8.70
C LYS A 2 5.90 -56.89 7.56
N HIS A 3 5.33 -55.89 6.90
CA HIS A 3 6.09 -54.81 6.26
C HIS A 3 5.57 -53.50 6.86
N ASN A 4 6.41 -52.86 7.69
CA ASN A 4 6.17 -51.54 8.26
C ASN A 4 6.46 -50.50 7.16
N SER A 5 5.44 -49.76 6.72
CA SER A 5 5.65 -48.46 6.08
C SER A 5 5.68 -47.40 7.17
N LEU A 6 6.87 -46.83 7.38
CA LEU A 6 7.12 -45.70 8.25
C LEU A 6 6.53 -44.45 7.57
N LEU A 7 5.41 -43.96 8.08
CA LEU A 7 4.79 -42.70 7.68
C LEU A 7 5.64 -41.56 8.25
N MET A 8 6.41 -40.89 7.39
CA MET A 8 7.23 -39.73 7.74
C MET A 8 6.29 -38.50 7.82
N LEU A 9 5.77 -38.21 9.02
CA LEU A 9 5.15 -36.92 9.31
C LEU A 9 6.23 -35.83 9.29
N PHE A 10 6.27 -35.02 8.25
CA PHE A 10 6.97 -33.74 8.29
C PHE A 10 6.09 -32.73 9.02
N LEU A 11 6.25 -32.64 10.35
CA LEU A 11 5.89 -31.44 11.10
C LEU A 11 6.97 -30.38 10.83
N THR A 12 6.76 -29.52 9.83
CA THR A 12 7.54 -28.28 9.71
C THR A 12 6.87 -27.21 10.53
N GLY A 13 7.14 -27.22 11.84
CA GLY A 13 6.96 -26.04 12.68
C GLY A 13 8.05 -25.03 12.34
N ILE A 14 7.76 -24.09 11.44
CA ILE A 14 8.61 -22.92 11.24
C ILE A 14 8.29 -21.97 12.39
N LEU A 15 9.18 -21.93 13.38
CA LEU A 15 9.26 -20.82 14.31
C LEU A 15 9.58 -19.56 13.50
N LEU A 16 8.59 -18.67 13.36
CA LEU A 16 8.82 -17.29 12.92
C LEU A 16 9.73 -16.64 13.96
N SER A 17 10.99 -16.42 13.58
CA SER A 17 11.92 -15.60 14.34
C SER A 17 11.40 -14.18 14.38
N ALA A 18 11.31 -13.64 15.59
CA ALA A 18 10.88 -12.28 15.87
C ALA A 18 11.61 -11.25 14.99
N CYS A 19 10.84 -10.31 14.46
CA CYS A 19 11.34 -9.11 13.82
C CYS A 19 12.14 -8.30 14.84
N VAL A 20 13.48 -8.38 14.77
CA VAL A 20 14.37 -7.38 15.36
C VAL A 20 14.86 -6.54 14.19
N GLY A 21 14.47 -5.26 14.18
CA GLY A 21 14.97 -4.29 13.22
C GLY A 21 16.48 -4.15 13.36
N ALA A 22 17.21 -4.38 12.29
CA ALA A 22 18.61 -4.04 12.21
C ALA A 22 18.73 -2.55 11.86
N THR A 23 18.90 -1.71 12.87
CA THR A 23 19.45 -0.36 12.69
C THR A 23 20.88 -0.37 13.21
N THR A 24 21.87 -0.38 12.32
CA THR A 24 23.17 0.27 12.56
C THR A 24 23.95 0.43 11.25
N LYS A 25 24.49 1.63 11.03
CA LYS A 25 25.70 1.86 10.23
C LYS A 25 26.88 2.07 11.21
N PRO A 26 28.12 1.78 10.82
CA PRO A 26 29.24 1.59 11.75
C PRO A 26 29.98 2.91 12.03
N GLU A 27 30.55 3.04 13.23
CA GLU A 27 31.96 3.36 13.44
C GLU A 27 32.33 3.29 14.94
N ASP A 28 33.57 2.84 15.18
CA ASP A 28 34.23 2.56 16.46
C ASP A 28 34.10 3.70 17.47
N TYR A 29 33.79 3.38 18.73
CA TYR A 29 34.52 3.95 19.87
C TYR A 29 34.48 3.01 21.10
N THR A 30 35.69 2.74 21.58
CA THR A 30 36.10 1.97 22.76
C THR A 30 35.37 2.33 24.05
N THR A 31 35.02 1.30 24.83
CA THR A 31 34.60 1.37 26.25
C THR A 31 35.63 2.06 27.15
N PRO A 32 35.19 2.78 28.20
CA PRO A 32 35.38 2.20 29.54
C PRO A 32 34.26 2.46 30.59
N SER A 33 34.04 1.44 31.42
CA SER A 33 33.61 1.33 32.85
C SER A 33 32.78 2.40 33.58
N PRO A 34 31.87 2.02 34.52
CA PRO A 34 30.87 2.90 35.10
C PRO A 34 31.34 3.60 36.38
N ALA A 35 30.91 4.86 36.59
CA ALA A 35 30.96 5.51 37.89
C ALA A 35 29.80 6.49 38.12
N ALA A 36 29.15 6.28 39.27
CA ALA A 36 28.46 7.22 40.14
C ALA A 36 27.15 7.90 39.70
N VAL A 37 26.09 7.42 40.34
CA VAL A 37 24.78 8.05 40.59
C VAL A 37 24.94 9.38 41.35
N GLN A 38 24.25 10.43 40.91
CA GLN A 38 23.73 11.49 41.79
C GLN A 38 22.34 11.95 41.31
N GLN A 39 21.38 11.86 42.24
CA GLN A 39 20.02 12.39 42.13
C GLN A 39 20.00 13.91 42.33
N VAL A 40 19.17 14.64 41.57
CA VAL A 40 18.62 15.94 41.98
C VAL A 40 17.18 16.10 41.45
N SER A 41 16.30 16.54 42.35
CA SER A 41 14.86 16.81 42.22
C SER A 41 14.49 18.06 41.37
N PRO A 42 13.19 18.27 41.03
CA PRO A 42 12.75 19.17 39.97
C PRO A 42 12.50 20.61 40.43
N GLY A 43 12.73 21.58 39.54
CA GLY A 43 12.42 22.99 39.80
C GLY A 43 12.29 23.85 38.53
N ALA A 44 11.10 24.39 38.36
CA ALA A 44 10.72 25.66 37.71
C ALA A 44 10.96 25.87 36.20
N THR A 45 9.82 25.92 35.49
CA THR A 45 9.58 26.55 34.19
C THR A 45 9.93 28.04 34.20
N GLN A 46 10.70 28.52 33.21
CA GLN A 46 10.73 29.92 32.80
C GLN A 46 10.57 30.02 31.29
N LEU A 47 9.51 30.71 30.87
CA LEU A 47 9.30 31.20 29.50
C LEU A 47 10.34 32.29 29.19
N ILE A 48 10.99 32.18 28.04
CA ILE A 48 11.79 33.25 27.45
C ILE A 48 11.08 33.69 26.17
N THR A 49 10.43 34.84 26.24
CA THR A 49 9.91 35.61 25.09
C THR A 49 11.07 36.39 24.48
N ALA A 50 11.39 36.16 23.21
CA ALA A 50 12.32 36.98 22.45
C ALA A 50 11.54 37.93 21.52
N THR A 51 11.79 39.23 21.69
CA THR A 51 11.26 40.37 20.94
C THR A 51 11.78 40.42 19.50
N MET A 52 10.87 40.62 18.53
CA MET A 52 11.20 40.96 17.13
C MET A 52 11.56 42.44 17.03
N GLU A 53 12.71 42.73 16.43
CA GLU A 53 13.20 44.08 16.14
C GLU A 53 12.66 44.54 14.76
N GLN A 54 12.09 45.74 14.74
CA GLN A 54 11.51 46.39 13.57
C GLN A 54 12.60 47.00 12.69
N ILE A 55 12.49 46.82 11.38
CA ILE A 55 13.26 47.58 10.38
C ILE A 55 12.30 48.58 9.73
N GLU A 56 12.58 49.88 9.89
CA GLU A 56 11.89 51.00 9.22
C GLU A 56 12.23 51.07 7.72
N PRO A 57 11.32 51.59 6.86
CA PRO A 57 11.61 51.83 5.46
C PRO A 57 12.20 53.25 5.23
N GLU A 58 13.25 53.33 4.42
CA GLU A 58 13.94 54.57 4.09
C GLU A 58 13.32 55.30 2.86
N ALA A 59 13.25 56.63 3.04
CA ALA A 59 12.96 57.77 2.18
C ALA A 59 12.69 57.63 0.66
N THR A 60 11.61 58.33 0.29
CA THR A 60 11.11 58.71 -1.04
C THR A 60 12.07 59.61 -1.83
N ALA A 61 12.34 59.26 -3.09
CA ALA A 61 12.91 60.15 -4.11
C ALA A 61 11.95 60.29 -5.29
N THR A 62 11.49 61.52 -5.56
CA THR A 62 10.59 61.90 -6.65
C THR A 62 11.36 62.20 -7.93
N LEU A 63 11.00 61.54 -9.04
CA LEU A 63 11.42 61.88 -10.40
C LEU A 63 10.28 62.55 -11.18
N PRO A 64 10.56 63.51 -12.08
CA PRO A 64 9.54 64.24 -12.82
C PRO A 64 8.92 63.37 -13.93
N ALA A 65 7.60 63.50 -14.10
CA ALA A 65 6.83 62.82 -15.13
C ALA A 65 7.14 63.37 -16.52
N THR A 66 7.61 62.51 -17.42
CA THR A 66 7.62 62.72 -18.87
C THR A 66 6.47 61.91 -19.49
N GLU A 67 5.68 62.54 -20.37
CA GLU A 67 4.56 61.89 -21.06
C GLU A 67 5.03 60.72 -21.93
N PRO A 68 4.30 59.59 -21.97
CA PRO A 68 4.59 58.50 -22.88
C PRO A 68 4.15 58.83 -24.32
N PRO A 69 4.92 58.41 -25.36
CA PRO A 69 4.50 58.59 -26.75
C PRO A 69 3.31 57.68 -27.10
N THR A 70 2.47 58.19 -28.00
CA THR A 70 1.28 57.55 -28.58
C THR A 70 1.58 56.14 -29.12
N PRO A 71 0.76 55.11 -28.84
CA PRO A 71 0.99 53.78 -29.39
C PRO A 71 0.67 53.74 -30.89
N THR A 72 1.68 53.43 -31.70
CA THR A 72 1.50 53.02 -33.10
C THR A 72 0.88 51.62 -33.12
N ALA A 73 -0.22 51.45 -33.86
CA ALA A 73 -0.94 50.18 -33.98
C ALA A 73 -0.04 49.07 -34.54
N ILE A 74 0.19 48.01 -33.74
CA ILE A 74 0.81 46.77 -34.16
C ILE A 74 -0.31 45.84 -34.62
N LEU A 75 -0.26 45.38 -35.87
CA LEU A 75 -1.17 44.36 -36.40
C LEU A 75 -0.97 43.05 -35.63
N PRO A 76 -2.05 42.36 -35.19
CA PRO A 76 -1.91 41.11 -34.47
C PRO A 76 -1.45 39.99 -35.42
N LEU A 77 -0.27 39.42 -35.15
CA LEU A 77 0.17 38.17 -35.75
C LEU A 77 -0.57 37.02 -35.04
N THR A 78 -1.62 36.49 -35.68
CA THR A 78 -2.35 35.32 -35.18
C THR A 78 -1.47 34.08 -35.29
N ALA A 79 -0.87 33.67 -34.18
CA ALA A 79 -0.33 32.32 -34.03
C ALA A 79 -1.51 31.33 -33.92
N PRO A 80 -1.45 30.16 -34.58
CA PRO A 80 -2.49 29.15 -34.42
C PRO A 80 -2.45 28.62 -32.99
N THR A 81 -3.52 28.87 -32.23
CA THR A 81 -3.79 28.22 -30.96
C THR A 81 -3.93 26.72 -31.22
N GLN A 82 -2.90 25.93 -30.92
CA GLN A 82 -3.07 24.49 -30.82
C GLN A 82 -3.99 24.24 -29.63
N ALA A 83 -5.18 23.73 -29.91
CA ALA A 83 -6.06 23.23 -28.87
C ALA A 83 -5.32 22.08 -28.19
N ILE A 84 -4.91 22.30 -26.94
CA ILE A 84 -4.49 21.22 -26.04
C ILE A 84 -5.74 20.33 -25.91
N LEU A 85 -5.70 19.15 -26.50
CA LEU A 85 -6.69 18.12 -26.25
C LEU A 85 -6.53 17.73 -24.78
N VAL A 86 -7.36 18.32 -23.92
CA VAL A 86 -7.53 17.84 -22.55
C VAL A 86 -8.30 16.53 -22.67
N THR A 87 -7.59 15.41 -22.73
CA THR A 87 -8.20 14.09 -22.54
C THR A 87 -8.85 14.12 -21.15
N PRO A 88 -10.14 13.79 -21.01
CA PRO A 88 -10.76 13.73 -19.69
C PRO A 88 -9.97 12.72 -18.84
N ALA A 89 -9.56 13.14 -17.64
CA ALA A 89 -8.92 12.25 -16.68
C ALA A 89 -9.84 11.05 -16.48
N ARG A 90 -9.29 9.84 -16.64
CA ARG A 90 -10.00 8.59 -16.33
C ARG A 90 -10.41 8.65 -14.86
N GLU A 91 -11.67 8.36 -14.55
CA GLU A 91 -12.10 8.27 -13.15
C GLU A 91 -11.34 7.14 -12.46
N ALA A 92 -10.84 7.40 -11.25
CA ALA A 92 -10.12 6.41 -10.48
C ALA A 92 -11.01 5.20 -10.14
N LEU A 93 -10.46 4.00 -10.21
CA LEU A 93 -11.13 2.78 -9.74
C LEU A 93 -10.60 2.45 -8.35
N VAL A 94 -11.39 2.72 -7.31
CA VAL A 94 -11.03 2.43 -5.93
C VAL A 94 -11.80 1.21 -5.44
N ILE A 95 -11.07 0.22 -4.90
CA ILE A 95 -11.62 -0.95 -4.23
C ILE A 95 -11.34 -0.81 -2.73
N ASP A 96 -12.39 -0.51 -1.99
CA ASP A 96 -12.41 -0.17 -0.56
C ASP A 96 -13.33 -1.15 0.23
N HIS A 97 -13.58 -0.90 1.51
CA HIS A 97 -14.44 -1.76 2.34
C HIS A 97 -15.87 -1.88 1.78
N ARG A 98 -16.38 -0.81 1.15
CA ARG A 98 -17.72 -0.79 0.51
C ARG A 98 -17.76 -1.63 -0.75
N SER A 99 -16.61 -1.87 -1.38
CA SER A 99 -16.55 -2.72 -2.56
C SER A 99 -16.78 -4.19 -2.23
N ILE A 100 -16.62 -4.63 -0.97
CA ILE A 100 -16.78 -6.03 -0.57
C ILE A 100 -18.22 -6.53 -0.74
N GLU A 101 -19.23 -5.68 -0.52
CA GLU A 101 -20.64 -6.05 -0.73
C GLU A 101 -20.98 -6.36 -2.20
N LEU A 102 -20.14 -5.92 -3.13
CA LEU A 102 -20.30 -6.23 -4.55
C LEU A 102 -19.92 -7.69 -4.88
N PHE A 103 -19.14 -8.36 -4.03
CA PHE A 103 -18.62 -9.70 -4.32
C PHE A 103 -19.74 -10.71 -4.64
N ASP A 104 -20.79 -10.73 -3.83
CA ASP A 104 -21.92 -11.67 -4.02
C ASP A 104 -22.82 -11.27 -5.20
N ARG A 105 -22.55 -10.12 -5.83
CA ARG A 105 -23.25 -9.59 -7.02
C ARG A 105 -22.46 -9.74 -8.31
N ILE A 106 -21.22 -10.23 -8.27
CA ILE A 106 -20.41 -10.43 -9.49
C ILE A 106 -21.11 -11.45 -10.39
N PRO A 107 -21.53 -11.07 -11.62
CA PRO A 107 -22.10 -12.02 -12.56
C PRO A 107 -21.10 -13.10 -12.96
N GLU A 108 -21.58 -14.31 -13.25
CA GLU A 108 -20.72 -15.47 -13.52
C GLU A 108 -19.78 -15.24 -14.72
N GLU A 109 -20.24 -14.51 -15.74
CA GLU A 109 -19.42 -14.13 -16.89
C GLU A 109 -18.22 -13.26 -16.50
N TYR A 110 -18.36 -12.40 -15.48
CA TYR A 110 -17.27 -11.57 -14.99
C TYR A 110 -16.36 -12.31 -14.00
N ILE A 111 -16.86 -13.33 -13.31
CA ILE A 111 -16.00 -14.28 -12.59
C ILE A 111 -15.08 -15.00 -13.59
N GLN A 112 -15.65 -15.50 -14.69
CA GLN A 112 -14.88 -16.18 -15.75
C GLN A 112 -13.89 -15.23 -16.44
N ALA A 113 -14.32 -14.01 -16.77
CA ALA A 113 -13.45 -13.01 -17.38
C ALA A 113 -12.32 -12.58 -16.43
N ALA A 114 -12.60 -12.37 -15.14
CA ALA A 114 -11.60 -12.07 -14.12
C ALA A 114 -10.59 -13.21 -13.93
N ALA A 115 -11.06 -14.46 -13.91
CA ALA A 115 -10.21 -15.64 -13.85
C ALA A 115 -9.29 -15.77 -15.07
N GLY A 116 -9.72 -15.24 -16.22
CA GLY A 116 -8.94 -15.20 -17.45
C GLY A 116 -7.77 -14.19 -17.45
N LEU A 117 -7.83 -13.15 -16.61
CA LEU A 117 -6.75 -12.18 -16.47
C LEU A 117 -5.55 -12.81 -15.76
N ARG A 118 -4.35 -12.48 -16.24
CA ARG A 118 -3.08 -12.90 -15.64
C ARG A 118 -2.57 -11.81 -14.72
N LEU A 119 -2.50 -12.11 -13.42
CA LEU A 119 -2.03 -11.17 -12.40
C LEU A 119 -0.63 -11.59 -11.93
N LEU A 120 0.28 -10.62 -11.84
CA LEU A 120 1.49 -10.72 -11.02
C LEU A 120 1.36 -9.77 -9.82
N PHE A 121 1.36 -10.34 -8.61
CA PHE A 121 1.32 -9.57 -7.37
C PHE A 121 2.54 -9.84 -6.49
N ARG A 122 3.33 -8.80 -6.22
CA ARG A 122 4.52 -8.87 -5.36
C ARG A 122 4.19 -8.49 -3.93
N HIS A 123 4.54 -9.35 -2.98
CA HIS A 123 4.08 -9.19 -1.60
C HIS A 123 5.04 -9.73 -0.53
N ALA A 124 4.67 -9.51 0.73
CA ALA A 124 5.18 -10.20 1.91
C ALA A 124 4.11 -10.16 3.02
N SER A 125 4.30 -10.93 4.09
CA SER A 125 3.44 -10.89 5.30
C SER A 125 1.96 -11.03 4.93
N VAL A 126 1.13 -10.03 5.18
CA VAL A 126 -0.32 -9.98 4.87
C VAL A 126 -0.66 -10.47 3.46
N GLY A 127 0.18 -10.22 2.45
CA GLY A 127 -0.10 -10.72 1.09
C GLY A 127 -0.11 -12.24 0.98
N TYR A 128 0.62 -12.95 1.86
CA TYR A 128 0.54 -14.39 2.00
C TYR A 128 -0.83 -14.82 2.56
N ASN A 129 -1.38 -14.07 3.52
CA ASN A 129 -2.74 -14.35 4.03
C ASN A 129 -3.82 -14.10 2.97
N ILE A 130 -3.64 -13.11 2.09
CA ILE A 130 -4.52 -12.89 0.92
C ILE A 130 -4.43 -14.08 -0.05
N ASN A 131 -3.22 -14.54 -0.33
CA ASN A 131 -2.96 -15.71 -1.17
C ASN A 131 -3.67 -16.97 -0.62
N GLU A 132 -3.58 -17.21 0.69
CA GLU A 132 -4.30 -18.31 1.36
C GLU A 132 -5.83 -18.11 1.33
N GLY A 133 -6.31 -16.89 1.56
CA GLY A 133 -7.74 -16.56 1.48
C GLY A 133 -8.34 -16.86 0.10
N LEU A 134 -7.60 -16.55 -0.96
CA LEU A 134 -8.00 -16.88 -2.33
C LEU A 134 -7.99 -18.40 -2.61
N ASP A 135 -7.01 -19.14 -2.09
CA ASP A 135 -6.99 -20.61 -2.17
C ASP A 135 -8.15 -21.25 -1.40
N CYS A 136 -8.48 -20.69 -0.23
CA CYS A 136 -9.66 -21.07 0.53
C CYS A 136 -10.94 -20.77 -0.26
N LEU A 137 -11.09 -19.58 -0.85
CA LEU A 137 -12.28 -19.24 -1.62
C LEU A 137 -12.49 -20.15 -2.84
N MET A 138 -11.40 -20.53 -3.53
CA MET A 138 -11.41 -21.50 -4.64
C MET A 138 -11.68 -22.94 -4.17
N ASN A 139 -11.59 -23.23 -2.87
CA ASN A 139 -11.58 -24.58 -2.30
C ASN A 139 -10.50 -25.48 -2.92
N LYS A 140 -9.30 -24.92 -3.11
CA LYS A 140 -8.20 -25.55 -3.86
C LYS A 140 -7.69 -26.85 -3.24
N THR A 141 -7.62 -26.91 -1.91
CA THR A 141 -7.09 -28.08 -1.17
C THR A 141 -8.22 -28.89 -0.56
N GLN A 142 -8.18 -30.21 -0.74
CA GLN A 142 -9.17 -31.14 -0.17
C GLN A 142 -8.49 -32.24 0.67
N PRO A 143 -8.92 -32.50 1.91
CA PRO A 143 -10.02 -31.82 2.62
C PRO A 143 -9.70 -30.34 2.90
N ARG A 144 -10.75 -29.50 2.95
CA ARG A 144 -10.62 -28.06 3.18
C ARG A 144 -9.86 -27.81 4.49
N PRO A 145 -8.78 -27.01 4.49
CA PRO A 145 -8.01 -26.73 5.69
C PRO A 145 -8.81 -25.97 6.76
N TYR A 146 -8.60 -26.31 8.04
CA TYR A 146 -9.28 -25.65 9.17
C TYR A 146 -9.06 -24.13 9.20
N PHE A 147 -7.87 -23.65 8.84
CA PHE A 147 -7.55 -22.22 8.86
C PHE A 147 -8.41 -21.40 7.89
N CYS A 148 -9.05 -22.03 6.89
CA CYS A 148 -9.93 -21.33 5.96
C CYS A 148 -11.21 -20.82 6.62
N ASP A 149 -11.67 -21.47 7.69
CA ASP A 149 -12.97 -21.21 8.31
C ASP A 149 -12.85 -20.84 9.80
N ALA A 150 -11.63 -20.86 10.35
CA ALA A 150 -11.37 -20.66 11.76
C ALA A 150 -11.86 -19.28 12.25
N GLY A 151 -12.89 -19.29 13.10
CA GLY A 151 -13.48 -18.07 13.66
C GLY A 151 -14.53 -17.38 12.78
N ILE A 152 -14.87 -17.96 11.62
CA ILE A 152 -15.95 -17.46 10.75
C ILE A 152 -17.27 -18.12 11.14
N ALA A 153 -18.36 -17.35 11.19
CA ALA A 153 -19.68 -17.91 11.44
C ALA A 153 -20.12 -18.84 10.29
N PRO A 154 -20.82 -19.97 10.53
CA PRO A 154 -21.12 -20.95 9.49
C PRO A 154 -21.84 -20.40 8.25
N ASP A 155 -22.68 -19.39 8.42
CA ASP A 155 -23.43 -18.71 7.36
C ASP A 155 -22.59 -17.69 6.56
N GLN A 156 -21.41 -17.32 7.07
CA GLN A 156 -20.44 -16.45 6.40
C GLN A 156 -19.35 -17.22 5.65
N ILE A 157 -19.28 -18.55 5.82
CA ILE A 157 -18.30 -19.38 5.11
C ILE A 157 -18.70 -19.46 3.64
N VAL A 158 -17.83 -18.94 2.77
CA VAL A 158 -18.02 -18.97 1.32
C VAL A 158 -16.82 -19.65 0.65
N TYR A 159 -17.12 -20.58 -0.25
CA TYR A 159 -16.14 -21.16 -1.16
C TYR A 159 -16.86 -21.79 -2.36
N ASP A 160 -16.24 -21.69 -3.53
CA ASP A 160 -16.71 -22.32 -4.76
C ASP A 160 -15.54 -22.44 -5.74
N SER A 161 -15.42 -23.59 -6.41
CA SER A 161 -14.41 -23.83 -7.45
C SER A 161 -14.46 -22.85 -8.62
N LYS A 162 -15.58 -22.15 -8.83
CA LYS A 162 -15.71 -21.10 -9.85
C LYS A 162 -14.78 -19.91 -9.62
N TYR A 163 -14.38 -19.66 -8.37
CA TYR A 163 -13.39 -18.66 -8.01
C TYR A 163 -11.97 -19.17 -8.33
N ASN A 164 -11.76 -19.62 -9.57
CA ASN A 164 -10.51 -20.17 -10.03
C ASN A 164 -9.51 -19.05 -10.33
N ARG A 165 -8.54 -18.89 -9.43
CA ARG A 165 -7.49 -17.87 -9.52
C ARG A 165 -6.13 -18.40 -10.01
N SER A 166 -6.11 -19.47 -10.80
CA SER A 166 -4.86 -20.12 -11.22
C SER A 166 -3.95 -19.24 -12.08
N ASN A 167 -4.48 -18.18 -12.71
CA ASN A 167 -3.71 -17.20 -13.48
C ASN A 167 -3.16 -16.05 -12.63
N TRP A 168 -3.38 -16.07 -11.30
CA TRP A 168 -2.96 -15.01 -10.40
C TRP A 168 -1.77 -15.46 -9.57
N VAL A 169 -0.59 -14.99 -9.96
CA VAL A 169 0.69 -15.32 -9.36
C VAL A 169 1.00 -14.36 -8.22
N PHE A 170 1.22 -14.94 -7.04
CA PHE A 170 1.63 -14.23 -5.84
C PHE A 170 3.09 -14.59 -5.56
N GLU A 171 3.97 -13.60 -5.67
CA GLU A 171 5.40 -13.78 -5.46
C GLU A 171 5.90 -12.92 -4.28
N PHE A 172 6.84 -13.45 -3.51
CA PHE A 172 7.49 -12.65 -2.48
C PHE A 172 8.36 -11.55 -3.09
N HIS A 173 8.37 -10.37 -2.47
CA HIS A 173 9.23 -9.23 -2.84
C HIS A 173 10.71 -9.62 -2.97
N ALA A 174 11.18 -10.50 -2.10
CA ALA A 174 12.50 -11.12 -2.16
C ALA A 174 12.37 -12.64 -1.92
N PRO A 175 13.22 -13.49 -2.52
CA PRO A 175 13.17 -14.94 -2.33
C PRO A 175 13.27 -15.33 -0.85
N PRO A 176 12.42 -16.24 -0.34
CA PRO A 176 12.56 -16.80 1.00
C PRO A 176 13.91 -17.54 1.18
N PRO A 177 14.53 -17.51 2.38
CA PRO A 177 14.13 -16.79 3.60
C PRO A 177 14.62 -15.32 3.55
N GLY A 178 13.80 -14.42 2.99
CA GLY A 178 14.14 -13.01 2.88
C GLY A 178 13.78 -12.25 4.15
N ILE A 179 14.70 -11.40 4.61
CA ILE A 179 14.38 -10.31 5.55
C ILE A 179 13.53 -9.29 4.81
N ASN A 180 12.64 -8.55 5.51
CA ASN A 180 11.92 -7.44 4.90
C ASN A 180 12.94 -6.48 4.24
N PRO A 181 12.94 -6.31 2.90
CA PRO A 181 13.97 -5.50 2.25
C PRO A 181 13.76 -3.99 2.45
N GLY A 182 12.64 -3.59 3.09
CA GLY A 182 12.27 -2.17 3.24
C GLY A 182 11.52 -1.66 2.02
N TRP A 183 10.87 -0.51 2.16
CA TRP A 183 9.93 -0.01 1.15
C TRP A 183 10.60 0.36 -0.17
N TRP A 184 11.78 1.00 -0.14
CA TRP A 184 12.47 1.39 -1.36
C TRP A 184 12.87 0.17 -2.20
N ASP A 185 13.36 -0.90 -1.54
CA ASP A 185 13.81 -2.09 -2.24
C ASP A 185 12.62 -2.90 -2.76
N LYS A 186 11.46 -2.86 -2.08
CA LYS A 186 10.22 -3.46 -2.60
C LYS A 186 9.81 -2.84 -3.94
N LEU A 187 9.87 -1.51 -4.05
CA LEU A 187 9.56 -0.83 -5.31
C LEU A 187 10.61 -1.18 -6.38
N THR A 188 11.91 -1.11 -6.05
CA THR A 188 12.99 -1.46 -6.98
C THR A 188 12.85 -2.90 -7.49
N LEU A 189 12.65 -3.87 -6.60
CA LEU A 189 12.48 -5.28 -6.95
C LEU A 189 11.20 -5.54 -7.75
N PHE A 190 10.13 -4.78 -7.51
CA PHE A 190 8.92 -4.83 -8.33
C PHE A 190 9.20 -4.34 -9.75
N VAL A 191 9.81 -3.17 -9.91
CA VAL A 191 10.18 -2.61 -11.21
C VAL A 191 11.08 -3.58 -11.97
N GLU A 192 12.13 -4.09 -11.33
CA GLU A 192 13.05 -5.07 -11.91
C GLU A 192 12.32 -6.33 -12.39
N ARG A 193 11.36 -6.85 -11.60
CA ARG A 193 10.59 -8.03 -11.94
C ARG A 193 9.64 -7.80 -13.13
N VAL A 194 9.04 -6.62 -13.23
CA VAL A 194 8.16 -6.24 -14.35
C VAL A 194 8.95 -6.09 -15.65
N VAL A 195 10.12 -5.45 -15.60
CA VAL A 195 10.94 -5.22 -16.81
C VAL A 195 11.74 -6.45 -17.24
N ASN A 196 11.90 -7.45 -16.36
CA ASN A 196 12.59 -8.72 -16.65
C ASN A 196 11.67 -9.93 -16.40
N PRO A 197 10.62 -10.15 -17.20
CA PRO A 197 9.77 -11.33 -17.09
C PRO A 197 10.54 -12.62 -17.43
N GLN A 198 10.15 -13.75 -16.83
CA GLN A 198 10.71 -15.04 -17.24
C GLN A 198 10.22 -15.41 -18.65
N PRO A 199 10.98 -16.23 -19.42
CA PRO A 199 10.57 -16.65 -20.75
C PRO A 199 9.18 -17.30 -20.74
N GLY A 200 8.27 -16.77 -21.55
CA GLY A 200 6.89 -17.27 -21.67
C GLY A 200 5.91 -16.73 -20.64
N GLU A 201 6.36 -15.92 -19.68
CA GLU A 201 5.46 -15.17 -18.81
C GLU A 201 4.96 -13.91 -19.51
N GLU A 202 3.68 -13.66 -19.35
CA GLU A 202 3.06 -12.41 -19.72
C GLU A 202 1.88 -12.21 -18.77
N TYR A 203 1.76 -11.00 -18.22
CA TYR A 203 0.71 -10.64 -17.28
C TYR A 203 -0.06 -9.44 -17.83
N ASP A 204 -1.34 -9.36 -17.47
CA ASP A 204 -2.25 -8.27 -17.86
C ASP A 204 -2.36 -7.22 -16.74
N VAL A 205 -2.25 -7.69 -15.49
CA VAL A 205 -2.37 -6.88 -14.29
C VAL A 205 -1.13 -7.07 -13.43
N TYR A 206 -0.59 -5.98 -12.93
CA TYR A 206 0.56 -5.94 -12.03
C TYR A 206 0.19 -5.19 -10.75
N GLY A 207 0.72 -5.65 -9.63
CA GLY A 207 0.61 -4.92 -8.38
C GLY A 207 1.69 -5.34 -7.40
N PHE A 208 1.92 -4.48 -6.42
CA PHE A 208 2.74 -4.81 -5.27
C PHE A 208 2.20 -4.03 -4.07
N LYS A 209 2.53 -4.47 -2.85
CA LYS A 209 2.14 -3.74 -1.64
C LYS A 209 3.29 -3.53 -0.67
N PHE A 210 3.19 -2.45 0.09
CA PHE A 210 3.93 -2.27 1.33
C PHE A 210 3.29 -3.07 2.48
N GLY A 211 4.01 -3.27 3.57
CA GLY A 211 3.49 -3.83 4.82
C GLY A 211 3.58 -2.81 5.93
N TYR A 212 2.79 -2.96 7.00
CA TYR A 212 2.77 -2.05 8.15
C TYR A 212 4.16 -1.77 8.76
N VAL A 213 5.11 -2.70 8.59
CA VAL A 213 6.51 -2.55 9.02
C VAL A 213 7.32 -1.53 8.20
N ASP A 214 6.79 -1.04 7.08
CA ASP A 214 7.44 -0.06 6.21
C ASP A 214 7.10 1.38 6.60
N GLY A 215 5.96 1.60 7.25
CA GLY A 215 5.49 2.89 7.76
C GLY A 215 5.63 2.97 9.28
N ILE A 216 6.71 2.43 9.85
CA ILE A 216 7.00 2.60 11.28
C ILE A 216 7.37 4.06 11.58
N GLN A 217 7.28 4.45 12.86
CA GLN A 217 7.57 5.82 13.28
C GLN A 217 8.99 6.26 12.86
N GLY A 218 9.09 7.40 12.17
CA GLY A 218 10.31 7.94 11.60
C GLY A 218 10.71 7.32 10.26
N SER A 219 9.84 6.53 9.63
CA SER A 219 10.03 6.09 8.25
C SER A 219 9.94 7.29 7.32
N ALA A 220 10.82 7.38 6.33
CA ALA A 220 10.78 8.45 5.33
C ALA A 220 9.79 8.17 4.18
N ILE A 221 8.99 7.10 4.24
CA ILE A 221 8.18 6.66 3.10
C ILE A 221 7.13 7.68 2.69
N ASP A 222 6.45 8.31 3.65
CA ASP A 222 5.42 9.31 3.38
C ASP A 222 6.02 10.66 2.97
N ASP A 223 7.23 10.97 3.45
CA ASP A 223 7.99 12.13 3.00
C ASP A 223 8.59 11.96 1.61
N GLU A 224 9.04 10.77 1.21
CA GLU A 224 9.88 10.57 0.01
C GLU A 224 9.15 9.89 -1.15
N PHE A 225 8.20 9.00 -0.89
CA PHE A 225 7.58 8.18 -1.95
C PHE A 225 6.79 9.00 -2.97
N PHE A 226 6.27 10.16 -2.58
CA PHE A 226 5.52 11.05 -3.48
C PHE A 226 6.34 12.26 -3.96
N LEU A 227 7.62 12.36 -3.57
CA LEU A 227 8.49 13.43 -4.06
C LEU A 227 9.06 13.09 -5.43
N THR A 228 8.47 13.66 -6.48
CA THR A 228 8.88 13.45 -7.88
C THR A 228 10.01 14.38 -8.34
N GLN A 229 10.78 14.97 -7.43
CA GLN A 229 11.82 15.93 -7.80
C GLN A 229 13.05 15.24 -8.44
N PRO A 230 13.65 15.84 -9.50
CA PRO A 230 14.87 15.30 -10.09
C PRO A 230 16.01 15.21 -9.08
N GLY A 231 16.66 14.04 -9.01
CA GLY A 231 17.80 13.81 -8.11
C GLY A 231 17.44 13.38 -6.68
N GLY A 232 16.18 12.97 -6.44
CA GLY A 232 15.77 12.34 -5.19
C GLY A 232 16.61 11.10 -4.84
N THR A 233 16.75 10.84 -3.54
CA THR A 233 17.59 9.74 -3.02
C THR A 233 16.93 8.37 -3.18
N TYR A 234 15.60 8.33 -3.20
CA TYR A 234 14.82 7.09 -3.16
C TYR A 234 13.97 6.90 -4.42
N PRO A 235 13.70 5.64 -4.83
CA PRO A 235 12.66 5.37 -5.82
C PRO A 235 11.31 5.81 -5.25
N ASN A 236 10.48 6.40 -6.10
CA ASN A 236 9.23 7.05 -5.72
C ASN A 236 8.10 6.63 -6.68
N ILE A 237 6.95 7.25 -6.54
CA ILE A 237 5.75 6.93 -7.31
C ILE A 237 5.94 7.07 -8.83
N SER A 238 6.87 7.92 -9.29
CA SER A 238 7.15 8.05 -10.73
C SER A 238 7.72 6.78 -11.35
N ALA A 239 8.32 5.88 -10.56
CA ALA A 239 8.72 4.57 -11.06
C ALA A 239 7.51 3.73 -11.54
N LEU A 240 6.33 3.90 -10.90
CA LEU A 240 5.10 3.26 -11.35
C LEU A 240 4.53 3.95 -12.60
N GLU A 241 4.59 5.28 -12.66
CA GLU A 241 4.20 6.05 -13.85
C GLU A 241 5.04 5.69 -15.07
N GLU A 242 6.36 5.48 -14.89
CA GLU A 242 7.27 5.04 -15.93
C GLU A 242 6.92 3.63 -16.43
N LEU A 243 6.51 2.72 -15.55
CA LEU A 243 6.02 1.39 -15.95
C LEU A 243 4.71 1.50 -16.74
N GLU A 244 3.75 2.32 -16.30
CA GLU A 244 2.50 2.57 -17.03
C GLU A 244 2.77 3.16 -18.43
N ALA A 245 3.67 4.13 -18.53
CA ALA A 245 4.05 4.75 -19.79
C ALA A 245 4.77 3.76 -20.74
N ARG A 246 5.59 2.87 -20.17
CA ARG A 246 6.33 1.85 -20.93
C ARG A 246 5.44 0.69 -21.38
N TYR A 247 4.41 0.34 -20.63
CA TYR A 247 3.52 -0.79 -20.87
C TYR A 247 2.05 -0.34 -20.89
N PRO A 248 1.63 0.45 -21.89
CA PRO A 248 0.31 1.09 -21.93
C PRO A 248 -0.87 0.11 -22.11
N ASP A 249 -0.59 -1.14 -22.49
CA ASP A 249 -1.57 -2.23 -22.58
C ASP A 249 -1.75 -3.01 -21.25
N LYS A 250 -0.94 -2.70 -20.24
CA LYS A 250 -0.95 -3.36 -18.93
C LYS A 250 -1.61 -2.48 -17.87
N ILE A 251 -2.12 -3.11 -16.83
CA ILE A 251 -2.79 -2.41 -15.72
C ILE A 251 -1.90 -2.49 -14.48
N PHE A 252 -1.57 -1.34 -13.89
CA PHE A 252 -0.84 -1.26 -12.63
C PHE A 252 -1.80 -0.86 -11.51
N VAL A 253 -1.95 -1.75 -10.53
CA VAL A 253 -2.80 -1.53 -9.35
C VAL A 253 -1.94 -0.93 -8.26
N TYR A 254 -2.33 0.24 -7.79
CA TYR A 254 -1.77 0.93 -6.63
C TYR A 254 -2.38 0.35 -5.36
N TRP A 255 -1.64 0.37 -4.26
CA TRP A 255 -2.06 -0.22 -2.99
C TRP A 255 -1.74 0.72 -1.84
N THR A 256 -2.69 0.90 -0.94
CA THR A 256 -2.36 1.40 0.40
C THR A 256 -1.53 0.36 1.17
N MET A 257 -0.85 0.79 2.23
CA MET A 257 -0.09 -0.06 3.13
C MET A 257 -1.05 -0.77 4.09
N GLY A 258 -0.90 -2.08 4.23
CA GLY A 258 -1.66 -2.84 5.24
C GLY A 258 -1.34 -2.36 6.67
N LEU A 259 -2.29 -2.56 7.57
CA LEU A 259 -2.32 -2.03 8.94
C LEU A 259 -1.94 -3.08 9.99
N ALA A 260 -1.76 -2.62 11.22
CA ALA A 260 -1.49 -3.45 12.39
C ALA A 260 -2.23 -2.91 13.62
N ARG A 261 -2.38 -3.74 14.66
CA ARG A 261 -3.26 -3.45 15.81
C ARG A 261 -2.82 -2.24 16.64
N ILE A 262 -1.54 -2.17 16.99
CA ILE A 262 -0.99 -1.09 17.84
C ILE A 262 0.24 -0.41 17.23
N VAL A 263 0.62 -0.81 16.01
CA VAL A 263 1.76 -0.26 15.27
C VAL A 263 1.29 0.73 14.19
N GLY A 264 0.01 1.12 14.18
CA GLY A 264 -0.46 2.24 13.36
C GLY A 264 0.29 3.51 13.77
N THR A 265 0.87 4.20 12.79
CA THR A 265 1.69 5.41 13.01
C THR A 265 1.17 6.59 12.18
N PRO A 266 1.48 7.84 12.57
CA PRO A 266 1.23 9.00 11.73
C PRO A 266 1.82 8.86 10.32
N ASP A 267 3.03 8.29 10.18
CA ASP A 267 3.70 8.11 8.88
C ASP A 267 2.93 7.12 7.99
N SER A 268 2.42 6.02 8.56
CA SER A 268 1.59 5.06 7.83
C SER A 268 0.24 5.66 7.39
N GLN A 269 -0.37 6.48 8.25
CA GLN A 269 -1.61 7.19 7.96
C GLN A 269 -1.39 8.22 6.84
N SER A 270 -0.34 9.03 6.96
CA SER A 270 0.10 10.02 5.99
C SER A 270 0.35 9.38 4.62
N PHE A 271 1.11 8.29 4.56
CA PHE A 271 1.35 7.54 3.33
C PHE A 271 0.04 7.05 2.68
N ASN A 272 -0.85 6.44 3.47
CA ASN A 272 -2.13 5.91 2.95
C ASN A 272 -3.04 7.02 2.43
N GLN A 273 -3.11 8.15 3.13
CA GLN A 273 -3.86 9.33 2.68
C GLN A 273 -3.30 9.90 1.38
N GLN A 274 -1.96 10.03 1.27
CA GLN A 274 -1.31 10.48 0.05
C GLN A 274 -1.55 9.51 -1.12
N MET A 275 -1.50 8.20 -0.88
CA MET A 275 -1.78 7.18 -1.91
C MET A 275 -3.23 7.28 -2.42
N ARG A 276 -4.20 7.41 -1.51
CA ARG A 276 -5.62 7.60 -1.86
C ARG A 276 -5.81 8.85 -2.68
N GLN A 277 -5.26 9.98 -2.23
CA GLN A 277 -5.38 11.26 -2.93
C GLN A 277 -4.77 11.20 -4.33
N TYR A 278 -3.54 10.67 -4.42
CA TYR A 278 -2.85 10.52 -5.68
C TYR A 278 -3.63 9.62 -6.65
N ALA A 279 -4.19 8.50 -6.18
CA ALA A 279 -5.01 7.63 -7.03
C ALA A 279 -6.24 8.35 -7.60
N LEU A 280 -6.94 9.15 -6.78
CA LEU A 280 -8.09 9.92 -7.20
C LEU A 280 -7.72 11.01 -8.20
N GLU A 281 -6.67 11.79 -7.92
CA GLU A 281 -6.22 12.91 -8.77
C GLU A 281 -5.71 12.44 -10.14
N HIS A 282 -5.06 11.27 -10.18
CA HIS A 282 -4.42 10.75 -11.39
C HIS A 282 -5.21 9.61 -12.07
N GLY A 283 -6.43 9.32 -11.60
CA GLY A 283 -7.30 8.33 -12.23
C GLY A 283 -6.79 6.89 -12.15
N LYS A 284 -6.09 6.54 -11.07
CA LYS A 284 -5.44 5.24 -10.90
C LYS A 284 -6.42 4.15 -10.48
N VAL A 285 -5.99 2.90 -10.64
CA VAL A 285 -6.64 1.75 -10.00
C VAL A 285 -6.01 1.55 -8.62
N LEU A 286 -6.81 1.64 -7.55
CA LEU A 286 -6.36 1.50 -6.17
C LEU A 286 -7.07 0.33 -5.48
N MET A 287 -6.28 -0.57 -4.89
CA MET A 287 -6.74 -1.48 -3.84
C MET A 287 -6.43 -0.87 -2.47
N ASP A 288 -7.46 -0.41 -1.78
CA ASP A 288 -7.33 0.25 -0.49
C ASP A 288 -7.42 -0.76 0.67
N ILE A 289 -6.37 -1.57 0.81
CA ILE A 289 -6.27 -2.57 1.86
C ILE A 289 -6.35 -1.95 3.26
N ALA A 290 -5.81 -0.75 3.47
CA ALA A 290 -5.90 -0.05 4.74
C ALA A 290 -7.35 0.27 5.11
N ASP A 291 -8.14 0.76 4.16
CA ASP A 291 -9.56 1.02 4.39
C ASP A 291 -10.34 -0.28 4.64
N ILE A 292 -10.08 -1.34 3.86
CA ILE A 292 -10.70 -2.66 4.05
C ILE A 292 -10.41 -3.25 5.43
N GLU A 293 -9.17 -3.15 5.90
CA GLU A 293 -8.71 -3.67 7.18
C GLU A 293 -9.21 -2.85 8.37
N SER A 294 -9.45 -1.55 8.18
CA SER A 294 -9.90 -0.62 9.24
C SER A 294 -11.41 -0.42 9.30
N HIS A 295 -12.22 -1.19 8.57
CA HIS A 295 -13.68 -1.15 8.69
C HIS A 295 -14.28 -2.53 8.98
N THR A 296 -15.23 -2.59 9.93
CA THR A 296 -16.02 -3.79 10.22
C THR A 296 -16.90 -4.18 9.03
N PRO A 297 -17.52 -5.38 9.00
CA PRO A 297 -18.47 -5.73 7.96
C PRO A 297 -19.68 -4.79 7.87
N ASP A 298 -20.05 -4.15 8.98
CA ASP A 298 -21.13 -3.18 9.06
C ASP A 298 -20.69 -1.75 8.64
N GLY A 299 -19.40 -1.55 8.38
CA GLY A 299 -18.83 -0.27 7.96
C GLY A 299 -18.37 0.63 9.11
N ASP A 300 -18.30 0.13 10.35
CA ASP A 300 -17.74 0.89 11.47
C ASP A 300 -16.21 0.97 11.36
N ALA A 301 -15.66 2.16 11.53
CA ALA A 301 -14.21 2.37 11.48
C ALA A 301 -13.50 1.91 12.76
N CYS A 302 -12.28 1.39 12.58
CA CYS A 302 -11.38 0.92 13.63
C CYS A 302 -10.15 1.84 13.70
N PHE A 303 -10.06 2.58 14.81
CA PHE A 303 -8.94 3.48 15.11
C PHE A 303 -8.15 3.00 16.34
N LEU A 304 -6.86 3.37 16.41
CA LEU A 304 -6.00 3.06 17.56
C LEU A 304 -6.61 3.60 18.88
N SER A 305 -7.15 4.80 18.82
CA SER A 305 -7.96 5.41 19.86
C SER A 305 -8.97 6.36 19.21
N ALA A 306 -10.08 6.63 19.89
CA ALA A 306 -11.12 7.53 19.39
C ALA A 306 -10.61 8.96 19.15
N ASP A 307 -9.52 9.36 19.80
CA ASP A 307 -8.99 10.74 19.76
C ASP A 307 -7.87 10.93 18.72
N MET A 308 -7.24 9.85 18.24
CA MET A 308 -6.09 9.93 17.32
C MET A 308 -6.46 9.71 15.86
N GLU A 309 -7.65 9.15 15.56
CA GLU A 309 -8.14 8.81 14.21
C GLU A 309 -7.10 8.08 13.32
N LEU A 310 -6.14 7.39 13.93
CA LEU A 310 -5.16 6.57 13.20
C LEU A 310 -5.79 5.21 12.89
N GLU A 311 -5.91 4.91 11.60
CA GLU A 311 -6.46 3.64 11.12
C GLU A 311 -5.65 2.45 11.66
N VAL A 312 -6.36 1.46 12.18
CA VAL A 312 -5.77 0.17 12.59
C VAL A 312 -6.61 -0.97 12.07
N ILE A 313 -5.99 -2.13 11.88
CA ILE A 313 -6.73 -3.34 11.55
C ILE A 313 -7.78 -3.63 12.64
N CYS A 314 -9.01 -3.88 12.22
CA CYS A 314 -10.08 -4.25 13.14
C CYS A 314 -9.69 -5.52 13.93
N PRO A 315 -10.02 -5.59 15.23
CA PRO A 315 -9.65 -6.71 16.10
C PRO A 315 -10.07 -8.06 15.54
N ASP A 316 -11.22 -8.12 14.87
CA ASP A 316 -11.80 -9.37 14.39
C ASP A 316 -11.07 -9.94 13.16
N TYR A 317 -10.14 -9.19 12.55
CA TYR A 317 -9.41 -9.62 11.35
C TYR A 317 -8.02 -10.17 11.65
N THR A 318 -7.58 -10.13 12.90
CA THR A 318 -6.28 -10.70 13.30
C THR A 318 -6.34 -11.28 14.70
N THR A 319 -5.57 -12.34 14.92
CA THR A 319 -5.35 -12.88 16.28
C THR A 319 -4.11 -12.30 16.93
N GLU A 320 -3.32 -11.51 16.20
CA GLU A 320 -2.13 -10.86 16.73
C GLU A 320 -2.53 -9.70 17.64
N LYS A 321 -1.79 -9.51 18.73
CA LYS A 321 -2.04 -8.37 19.64
C LYS A 321 -1.46 -7.08 19.11
N GLU A 322 -0.37 -7.17 18.37
CA GLU A 322 0.40 -6.02 17.90
C GLU A 322 0.51 -5.94 16.39
N GLY A 323 0.62 -7.09 15.73
CA GLY A 323 0.78 -7.17 14.28
C GLY A 323 -0.53 -7.04 13.51
N GLY A 324 -0.49 -7.45 12.26
CA GLY A 324 -1.56 -7.29 11.29
C GLY A 324 -1.76 -8.49 10.37
N HIS A 325 -1.15 -9.65 10.67
CA HIS A 325 -1.43 -10.84 9.87
C HIS A 325 -2.90 -11.22 9.98
N LEU A 326 -3.51 -11.47 8.81
CA LEU A 326 -4.93 -11.73 8.74
C LEU A 326 -5.25 -13.12 9.27
N ASN A 327 -6.33 -13.21 10.04
CA ASN A 327 -7.00 -14.47 10.31
C ASN A 327 -7.92 -14.85 9.14
N ALA A 328 -8.69 -15.94 9.29
CA ALA A 328 -9.60 -16.42 8.24
C ALA A 328 -10.59 -15.35 7.74
N LEU A 329 -11.17 -14.56 8.66
CA LEU A 329 -12.15 -13.53 8.31
C LEU A 329 -11.50 -12.38 7.52
N GLY A 330 -10.35 -11.88 7.98
CA GLY A 330 -9.59 -10.85 7.26
C GLY A 330 -9.15 -11.33 5.87
N SER A 331 -8.65 -12.57 5.79
CA SER A 331 -8.27 -13.21 4.53
C SER A 331 -9.44 -13.35 3.56
N LEU A 332 -10.63 -13.76 4.05
CA LEU A 332 -11.82 -13.87 3.22
C LEU A 332 -12.27 -12.50 2.69
N ARG A 333 -12.23 -11.45 3.51
CA ARG A 333 -12.55 -10.08 3.08
C ARG A 333 -11.63 -9.60 1.97
N MET A 334 -10.32 -9.78 2.13
CA MET A 334 -9.37 -9.43 1.07
C MET A 334 -9.52 -10.29 -0.18
N ALA A 335 -9.83 -11.58 -0.04
CA ALA A 335 -10.12 -12.45 -1.18
C ALA A 335 -11.35 -11.96 -1.96
N LYS A 336 -12.43 -11.57 -1.26
CA LYS A 336 -13.61 -10.96 -1.88
C LYS A 336 -13.27 -9.66 -2.62
N ALA A 337 -12.51 -8.77 -1.99
CA ALA A 337 -12.07 -7.51 -2.60
C ALA A 337 -11.22 -7.74 -3.87
N MET A 338 -10.31 -8.73 -3.85
CA MET A 338 -9.53 -9.11 -5.04
C MET A 338 -10.41 -9.58 -6.19
N TRP A 339 -11.46 -10.36 -5.93
CA TRP A 339 -12.41 -10.77 -6.98
C TRP A 339 -13.22 -9.60 -7.53
N VAL A 340 -13.64 -8.66 -6.68
CA VAL A 340 -14.31 -7.44 -7.13
C VAL A 340 -13.36 -6.62 -8.01
N LEU A 341 -12.12 -6.37 -7.56
CA LEU A 341 -11.11 -5.68 -8.37
C LEU A 341 -10.97 -6.32 -9.76
N MET A 342 -10.72 -7.62 -9.80
CA MET A 342 -10.43 -8.32 -11.05
C MET A 342 -11.67 -8.38 -11.97
N ALA A 343 -12.89 -8.49 -11.42
CA ALA A 343 -14.12 -8.37 -12.18
C ALA A 343 -14.31 -6.98 -12.79
N ARG A 344 -14.02 -5.91 -12.02
CA ARG A 344 -14.05 -4.53 -12.52
C ARG A 344 -13.03 -4.30 -13.63
N LEU A 345 -11.81 -4.85 -13.49
CA LEU A 345 -10.78 -4.81 -14.53
C LEU A 345 -11.15 -5.63 -15.77
N ALA A 346 -11.92 -6.71 -15.60
CA ALA A 346 -12.46 -7.51 -16.70
C ALA A 346 -13.67 -6.87 -17.40
N GLY A 347 -14.08 -5.66 -16.99
CA GLY A 347 -15.11 -4.86 -17.66
C GLY A 347 -16.45 -4.79 -16.93
N TRP A 348 -16.59 -5.38 -15.74
CA TRP A 348 -17.80 -5.21 -14.94
C TRP A 348 -17.92 -3.76 -14.46
N ASP A 349 -19.08 -3.14 -14.68
CA ASP A 349 -19.34 -1.77 -14.26
C ASP A 349 -19.68 -1.64 -12.76
N GLY A 350 -19.84 -2.77 -12.07
CA GLY A 350 -20.15 -2.83 -10.64
C GLY A 350 -21.65 -2.77 -10.33
N ARG A 351 -22.51 -3.07 -11.32
CA ARG A 351 -23.96 -3.09 -11.17
C ARG A 351 -24.60 -4.39 -11.65
#